data_AF-A0A7C6DE24-F1
#
_entry.id   AF-A0A7C6DE24-F1
#
_cell.length_a   1.000
_cell.length_b   1.000
_cell.length_c   1.000
_cell.angle_alpha   90.00
_cell.angle_beta   90.00
_cell.angle_gamma   90.00
#
_symmetry.space_group_name_H-M   'P 1'
#
loop_
_entity.id
_entity.type
_entity.pdbx_description
1 polymer ?
#
loop_
_entity_poly.entity_id
_entity_poly.type
_entity_poly.pdbx_seq_one_letter_code
_entity_poly.pdbx_strand_id
1 'polypeptide(L)'
;MDTKRSYSKTDIKDVKLADEYGVNPLDYVDISLINIGLSIGAINNLMKEGVHTVCDLLNLTENELYGIKNIGKRSIEIVREALEDIFKNDRKALVRRSFDIIVDGKKKTNKMHRREKSALEKYKDAALIAGYEISKEAYINPDKVIPIMNALSGYSDDVTSMEERKKELVLNFEKIPKERHHLEIYPFIEAYSGEPEYKRVLKEIFYKKDRIIDIITKENIDDEHFYELAKFVVWLCFDISEICSSYLDDFLNDETSRKIINMRVKGKPLKTICEKAEVESPRIYALEKSLLKNLRALLSRHNLVKMIVALNGGNGIVEDETLDNHFGKYKEIILHYLKKINRNAISHDNSFDVYCLDAESTQLLLSIMDTFPKEIEEEELEEIIIDVAGRTGVSEGMLVRMVSNRYQKTGNIYHMGKLSNLAAFSYILKKYYPEGIRINCSEELDEFYDKAKELYGEDNLPKNKRVLANAVAKVGIHSYRGVYIHKDYVSYPKSVVYRIDEYIKRLDRNEISAYELYIEFYEVLVKETNIKNHYMLFSILRYELENQYLFKRNFVIAKLKLM
;
A
#
# COMPACT_ATOMS: atom_id res chain seq x y z
N MET A 1 28.30 -22.01 103.30
CA MET A 1 28.59 -20.93 102.34
C MET A 1 27.74 -21.14 101.12
N ASP A 2 26.54 -20.57 101.18
CA ASP A 2 25.59 -20.46 100.10
C ASP A 2 26.12 -19.58 98.97
N THR A 3 25.72 -19.89 97.74
CA THR A 3 25.42 -18.90 96.69
C THR A 3 24.63 -19.57 95.56
N LYS A 4 23.38 -19.97 95.85
CA LYS A 4 22.35 -20.10 94.81
C LYS A 4 22.00 -18.68 94.35
N ARG A 5 22.39 -18.31 93.13
CA ARG A 5 21.87 -17.10 92.46
C ARG A 5 20.42 -17.39 92.05
N SER A 6 19.47 -16.96 92.86
CA SER A 6 18.06 -16.86 92.46
C SER A 6 17.88 -15.65 91.56
N TYR A 7 17.53 -15.86 90.29
CA TYR A 7 17.00 -14.81 89.44
C TYR A 7 15.47 -14.78 89.59
N SER A 8 14.94 -13.56 89.74
CA SER A 8 13.52 -13.29 89.97
C SER A 8 12.66 -13.73 88.78
N LYS A 9 11.62 -14.53 89.08
CA LYS A 9 10.49 -14.80 88.18
C LYS A 9 9.87 -13.47 87.76
N THR A 10 10.11 -13.10 86.52
CA THR A 10 9.34 -12.08 85.79
C THR A 10 8.77 -12.85 84.60
N ASP A 11 7.47 -12.76 84.35
CA ASP A 11 6.68 -13.62 83.44
C ASP A 11 7.36 -13.85 82.06
N ILE A 12 8.07 -14.96 81.91
CA ILE A 12 8.54 -15.47 80.62
C ILE A 12 7.44 -16.37 80.07
N LYS A 13 6.91 -16.04 78.89
CA LYS A 13 5.91 -16.87 78.21
C LYS A 13 6.50 -18.25 77.93
N ASP A 14 5.86 -19.28 78.44
CA ASP A 14 6.25 -20.68 78.21
C ASP A 14 5.71 -21.17 76.86
N VAL A 15 6.19 -20.53 75.79
CA VAL A 15 5.79 -20.79 74.40
C VAL A 15 7.05 -21.17 73.63
N LYS A 16 6.94 -22.16 72.73
CA LYS A 16 8.09 -22.56 71.90
C LYS A 16 8.50 -21.38 71.01
N LEU A 17 9.80 -21.27 70.75
CA LEU A 17 10.32 -20.24 69.85
C LEU A 17 9.67 -20.32 68.45
N ALA A 18 9.37 -21.53 67.96
CA ALA A 18 8.63 -21.75 66.72
C ALA A 18 7.29 -21.00 66.66
N ASP A 19 6.54 -21.08 67.76
CA ASP A 19 5.22 -20.45 67.89
C ASP A 19 5.35 -18.93 68.14
N GLU A 20 6.38 -18.50 68.88
CA GLU A 20 6.71 -17.08 69.08
C GLU A 20 7.03 -16.38 67.75
N TYR A 21 7.80 -17.05 66.88
CA TYR A 21 8.19 -16.54 65.58
C TYR A 21 7.23 -16.90 64.44
N GLY A 22 6.20 -17.72 64.69
CA GLY A 22 5.21 -18.14 63.69
C GLY A 22 5.82 -18.91 62.51
N VAL A 23 6.80 -19.77 62.78
CA VAL A 23 7.54 -20.54 61.77
C VAL A 23 7.37 -22.05 61.98
N ASN A 24 7.49 -22.84 60.90
CA ASN A 24 7.53 -24.30 61.01
C ASN A 24 8.98 -24.76 61.25
N PRO A 25 9.32 -25.39 62.38
CA PRO A 25 10.69 -25.84 62.68
C PRO A 25 11.29 -26.73 61.58
N LEU A 26 10.47 -27.54 60.91
CA LEU A 26 10.90 -28.48 59.88
C LEU A 26 11.51 -27.79 58.65
N ASP A 27 11.20 -26.51 58.41
CA ASP A 27 11.81 -25.75 57.32
C ASP A 27 13.30 -25.40 57.57
N TYR A 28 13.80 -25.63 58.79
CA TYR A 28 15.16 -25.25 59.21
C TYR A 28 16.01 -26.42 59.74
N VAL A 29 15.64 -27.66 59.37
CA VAL A 29 16.37 -28.88 59.78
C VAL A 29 17.82 -28.86 59.29
N ASP A 30 18.10 -28.28 58.13
CA ASP A 30 19.43 -28.27 57.53
C ASP A 30 20.34 -27.14 58.06
N ILE A 31 19.82 -26.23 58.90
CA ILE A 31 20.62 -25.11 59.43
C ILE A 31 21.31 -25.53 60.72
N SER A 32 22.62 -25.71 60.64
CA SER A 32 23.47 -25.99 61.81
C SER A 32 23.57 -24.79 62.77
N LEU A 33 23.56 -25.07 64.07
CA LEU A 33 23.73 -24.07 65.14
C LEU A 33 25.10 -23.39 65.15
N ILE A 34 26.09 -23.96 64.47
CA ILE A 34 27.46 -23.45 64.42
C ILE A 34 27.51 -22.02 63.81
N ASN A 35 26.51 -21.66 63.00
CA ASN A 35 26.45 -20.40 62.27
C ASN A 35 25.68 -19.27 63.01
N ILE A 36 25.22 -19.52 64.25
CA ILE A 36 24.34 -18.60 65.02
C ILE A 36 25.16 -17.55 65.80
N GLY A 37 26.50 -17.58 65.73
CA GLY A 37 27.36 -16.57 66.37
C GLY A 37 27.51 -16.72 67.89
N LEU A 38 27.05 -17.84 68.45
CA LEU A 38 27.25 -18.19 69.86
C LEU A 38 28.71 -18.58 70.16
N SER A 39 29.11 -18.45 71.43
CA SER A 39 30.42 -18.95 71.86
C SER A 39 30.51 -20.48 71.74
N ILE A 40 31.70 -21.00 71.47
CA ILE A 40 31.96 -22.46 71.39
C ILE A 40 31.46 -23.17 72.65
N GLY A 41 31.58 -22.53 73.82
CA GLY A 41 31.07 -23.06 75.08
C GLY A 41 29.54 -23.14 75.13
N ALA A 42 28.80 -22.18 74.59
CA ALA A 42 27.34 -22.22 74.51
C ALA A 42 26.86 -23.27 73.50
N ILE A 43 27.49 -23.33 72.32
CA ILE A 43 27.17 -24.32 71.27
C ILE A 43 27.41 -25.75 71.79
N ASN A 44 28.53 -25.99 72.48
CA ASN A 44 28.82 -27.31 73.04
C ASN A 44 27.86 -27.75 74.15
N ASN A 45 27.27 -26.81 74.91
CA ASN A 45 26.26 -27.17 75.90
C ASN A 45 24.88 -27.40 75.26
N LEU A 46 24.51 -26.63 74.24
CA LEU A 46 23.31 -26.90 73.42
C LEU A 46 23.36 -28.29 72.79
N MET A 47 24.49 -28.65 72.17
CA MET A 47 24.65 -29.96 71.53
C MET A 47 24.64 -31.12 72.53
N LYS A 48 25.04 -30.89 73.79
CA LYS A 48 24.96 -31.93 74.85
C LYS A 48 23.53 -32.19 75.31
N GLU A 49 22.66 -31.20 75.22
CA GLU A 49 21.23 -31.29 75.50
C GLU A 49 20.42 -31.75 74.26
N GLY A 50 21.10 -32.19 73.19
CA GLY A 50 20.46 -32.72 71.98
C GLY A 50 20.01 -31.67 70.96
N VAL A 51 20.43 -30.41 71.11
CA VAL A 51 20.07 -29.31 70.21
C VAL A 51 21.21 -29.16 69.19
N HIS A 52 20.99 -29.62 67.96
CA HIS A 52 22.02 -29.66 66.91
C HIS A 52 21.74 -28.72 65.73
N THR A 53 20.46 -28.43 65.49
CA THR A 53 19.97 -27.65 64.36
C THR A 53 19.09 -26.48 64.83
N VAL A 54 18.82 -25.53 63.93
CA VAL A 54 17.83 -24.47 64.18
C VAL A 54 16.43 -25.05 64.39
N CYS A 55 16.08 -26.16 63.74
CA CYS A 55 14.83 -26.89 64.00
C CYS A 55 14.73 -27.32 65.47
N ASP A 56 15.80 -27.90 66.02
CA ASP A 56 15.81 -28.33 67.42
C ASP A 56 15.70 -27.12 68.37
N LEU A 57 16.40 -26.04 68.04
CA LEU A 57 16.37 -24.79 68.81
C LEU A 57 14.98 -24.16 68.83
N LEU A 58 14.27 -24.16 67.69
CA LEU A 58 12.93 -23.59 67.58
C LEU A 58 11.88 -24.37 68.39
N ASN A 59 12.14 -25.65 68.67
CA ASN A 59 11.25 -26.47 69.48
C ASN A 59 11.40 -26.24 70.99
N LEU A 60 12.38 -25.45 71.42
CA LEU A 60 12.58 -25.06 72.81
C LEU A 60 11.81 -23.79 73.17
N THR A 61 11.49 -23.67 74.46
CA THR A 61 11.02 -22.45 75.12
C THR A 61 12.20 -21.63 75.63
N GLU A 62 11.99 -20.33 75.88
CA GLU A 62 13.02 -19.49 76.50
C GLU A 62 13.40 -19.97 77.92
N ASN A 63 12.45 -20.57 78.65
CA ASN A 63 12.69 -21.17 79.97
C ASN A 63 13.64 -22.38 79.89
N GLU A 64 13.43 -23.26 78.90
CA GLU A 64 14.32 -24.40 78.65
C GLU A 64 15.72 -23.93 78.27
N LEU A 65 15.85 -22.87 77.47
CA LEU A 65 17.14 -22.28 77.13
C LEU A 65 17.90 -21.72 78.35
N TYR A 66 17.21 -21.02 79.25
CA TYR A 66 17.82 -20.55 80.52
C TYR A 66 18.22 -21.71 81.46
N GLY A 67 17.60 -22.88 81.32
CA GLY A 67 17.93 -24.08 82.07
C GLY A 67 19.26 -24.73 81.68
N ILE A 68 19.80 -24.41 80.49
CA ILE A 68 21.03 -25.02 79.97
C ILE A 68 22.26 -24.33 80.55
N LYS A 69 23.22 -25.14 81.03
CA LYS A 69 24.47 -24.65 81.61
C LYS A 69 25.25 -23.79 80.60
N ASN A 70 25.74 -22.63 81.06
CA ASN A 70 26.46 -21.62 80.26
C ASN A 70 25.63 -20.91 79.17
N ILE A 71 24.29 -21.02 79.21
CA ILE A 71 23.39 -20.13 78.47
C ILE A 71 22.88 -19.06 79.43
N GLY A 72 23.32 -17.83 79.21
CA GLY A 72 22.84 -16.66 79.96
C GLY A 72 22.03 -15.73 79.06
N LYS A 73 21.51 -14.66 79.66
CA LYS A 73 20.72 -13.63 78.95
C LYS A 73 21.36 -13.16 77.64
N ARG A 74 22.67 -12.92 77.64
CA ARG A 74 23.41 -12.48 76.44
C ARG A 74 23.46 -13.54 75.33
N SER A 75 23.52 -14.83 75.69
CA SER A 75 23.46 -15.91 74.71
C SER A 75 22.08 -16.01 74.07
N ILE A 76 21.01 -15.78 74.84
CA ILE A 76 19.64 -15.76 74.33
C ILE A 76 19.39 -14.53 73.43
N GLU A 77 19.94 -13.37 73.76
CA GLU A 77 19.92 -12.20 72.87
C GLU A 77 20.57 -12.50 71.51
N ILE A 78 21.76 -13.13 71.51
CA ILE A 78 22.43 -13.56 70.27
C ILE A 78 21.60 -14.58 69.49
N VAL A 79 20.98 -15.55 70.18
CA VAL A 79 20.06 -16.51 69.54
C VAL A 79 18.90 -15.80 68.87
N ARG A 80 18.27 -14.82 69.54
CA ARG A 80 17.17 -14.03 68.96
C ARG A 80 17.62 -13.23 67.75
N GLU A 81 18.75 -12.53 67.83
CA GLU A 81 19.31 -11.76 66.71
C GLU A 81 19.60 -12.65 65.50
N ALA A 82 20.21 -13.82 65.72
CA ALA A 82 20.52 -14.77 64.67
C ALA A 82 19.26 -15.40 64.05
N LEU A 83 18.25 -15.74 64.86
CA LEU A 83 16.95 -16.22 64.37
C LEU A 83 16.25 -15.13 63.55
N GLU A 84 16.27 -13.87 64.01
CA GLU A 84 15.75 -12.74 63.24
C GLU A 84 16.46 -12.57 61.89
N ASP A 85 17.79 -12.71 61.85
CA ASP A 85 18.56 -12.64 60.61
C ASP A 85 18.28 -13.81 59.66
N ILE A 86 18.12 -15.03 60.18
CA ILE A 86 17.71 -16.20 59.39
C ILE A 86 16.33 -15.96 58.77
N PHE A 87 15.39 -15.43 59.55
CA PHE A 87 14.02 -15.21 59.08
C PHE A 87 13.86 -14.00 58.15
N LYS A 88 14.76 -13.00 58.18
CA LYS A 88 14.73 -11.83 57.27
C LYS A 88 14.76 -12.21 55.79
N ASN A 89 15.33 -13.37 55.43
CA ASN A 89 15.44 -13.81 54.05
C ASN A 89 14.42 -14.89 53.65
N ASP A 90 13.56 -15.33 54.58
CA ASP A 90 12.61 -16.40 54.34
C ASP A 90 11.23 -15.88 53.89
N ARG A 91 10.98 -15.97 52.59
CA ARG A 91 9.70 -15.58 51.98
C ARG A 91 8.52 -16.43 52.46
N LYS A 92 8.74 -17.69 52.83
CA LYS A 92 7.67 -18.58 53.34
C LYS A 92 7.20 -18.10 54.72
N ALA A 93 8.13 -17.69 55.57
CA ALA A 93 7.83 -17.13 56.88
C ALA A 93 7.08 -15.79 56.79
N LEU A 94 7.37 -14.96 55.76
CA LEU A 94 6.64 -13.71 55.51
C LEU A 94 5.18 -13.97 55.11
N VAL A 95 4.94 -14.90 54.18
CA VAL A 95 3.59 -15.26 53.73
C VAL A 95 2.79 -15.90 54.85
N ARG A 96 3.37 -16.82 55.63
CA ARG A 96 2.67 -17.45 56.77
C ARG A 96 2.25 -16.45 57.84
N ARG A 97 3.14 -15.53 58.22
CA ARG A 97 2.84 -14.52 59.25
C ARG A 97 1.90 -13.41 58.76
N SER A 98 1.78 -13.25 57.46
CA SER A 98 1.04 -12.14 56.85
C SER A 98 -0.12 -12.61 55.97
N PHE A 99 -0.54 -13.88 56.05
CA PHE A 99 -1.55 -14.46 55.17
C PHE A 99 -2.88 -13.69 55.24
N ASP A 100 -3.37 -13.41 56.45
CA ASP A 100 -4.57 -12.59 56.65
C ASP A 100 -4.40 -11.16 56.12
N ILE A 101 -3.18 -10.62 56.11
CA ILE A 101 -2.89 -9.29 55.55
C ILE A 101 -2.88 -9.33 54.02
N ILE A 102 -2.42 -10.45 53.44
CA ILE A 102 -2.36 -10.69 52.00
C ILE A 102 -3.77 -10.86 51.43
N VAL A 103 -4.64 -11.59 52.12
CA VAL A 103 -5.95 -11.98 51.59
C VAL A 103 -7.12 -11.12 52.12
N ASP A 104 -7.12 -10.71 53.40
CA ASP A 104 -8.19 -9.87 54.00
C ASP A 104 -7.85 -8.37 54.03
N GLY A 105 -6.61 -7.97 53.70
CA GLY A 105 -6.20 -6.55 53.68
C GLY A 105 -6.21 -5.84 55.04
N LYS A 106 -6.36 -6.56 56.16
CA LYS A 106 -6.41 -5.98 57.52
C LYS A 106 -5.07 -5.34 57.90
N LYS A 107 -5.11 -4.18 58.57
CA LYS A 107 -3.92 -3.43 59.03
C LYS A 107 -3.55 -3.75 60.49
N LYS A 108 -2.30 -4.17 60.73
CA LYS A 108 -1.42 -3.80 61.88
C LYS A 108 0.03 -4.16 61.52
N THR A 109 0.95 -3.21 61.30
CA THR A 109 1.81 -2.46 62.25
C THR A 109 2.73 -3.31 63.13
N ASN A 110 3.57 -4.15 62.52
CA ASN A 110 4.92 -4.38 63.04
C ASN A 110 5.93 -3.65 62.14
N LYS A 111 7.09 -3.25 62.69
CA LYS A 111 8.17 -2.59 61.92
C LYS A 111 8.68 -3.54 60.84
N MET A 112 8.10 -3.47 59.64
CA MET A 112 8.57 -4.19 58.46
C MET A 112 9.59 -3.35 57.71
N HIS A 113 10.63 -3.98 57.18
CA HIS A 113 11.63 -3.33 56.34
C HIS A 113 11.07 -3.06 54.93
N ARG A 114 11.68 -2.10 54.21
CA ARG A 114 11.23 -1.64 52.88
C ARG A 114 11.08 -2.78 51.85
N ARG A 115 11.94 -3.80 51.91
CA ARG A 115 11.91 -4.97 51.00
C ARG A 115 10.72 -5.90 51.30
N GLU A 116 10.44 -6.17 52.58
CA GLU A 116 9.29 -6.98 53.00
C GLU A 116 7.98 -6.32 52.60
N LYS A 117 7.88 -4.99 52.81
CA LYS A 117 6.72 -4.22 52.38
C LYS A 117 6.49 -4.33 50.87
N SER A 118 7.55 -4.22 50.07
CA SER A 118 7.44 -4.37 48.61
C SER A 118 7.06 -5.79 48.19
N ALA A 119 7.54 -6.83 48.87
CA ALA A 119 7.15 -8.21 48.58
C ALA A 119 5.68 -8.47 48.97
N LEU A 120 5.24 -7.93 50.12
CA LEU A 120 3.88 -8.06 50.61
C LEU A 120 2.86 -7.42 49.67
N GLU A 121 3.15 -6.23 49.12
CA GLU A 121 2.27 -5.59 48.13
C GLU A 121 2.11 -6.46 46.88
N LYS A 122 3.20 -7.09 46.38
CA LYS A 122 3.10 -8.03 45.25
C LYS A 122 2.19 -9.23 45.55
N TYR A 123 2.26 -9.78 46.77
CA TYR A 123 1.38 -10.88 47.16
C TYR A 123 -0.08 -10.45 47.32
N LYS A 124 -0.35 -9.23 47.81
CA LYS A 124 -1.71 -8.67 47.86
C LYS A 124 -2.30 -8.48 46.47
N ASP A 125 -1.53 -7.89 45.56
CA ASP A 125 -1.97 -7.71 44.17
C ASP A 125 -2.30 -9.06 43.52
N ALA A 126 -1.44 -10.06 43.73
CA ALA A 126 -1.69 -11.42 43.24
C ALA A 126 -2.93 -12.07 43.88
N ALA A 127 -3.12 -11.93 45.20
CA ALA A 127 -4.29 -12.49 45.90
C ALA A 127 -5.60 -11.81 45.50
N LEU A 128 -5.56 -10.52 45.20
CA LEU A 128 -6.69 -9.76 44.66
C LEU A 128 -7.11 -10.30 43.27
N ILE A 129 -6.14 -10.57 42.39
CA ILE A 129 -6.38 -11.11 41.05
C ILE A 129 -6.87 -12.56 41.11
N ALA A 130 -6.21 -13.41 41.91
CA ALA A 130 -6.56 -14.83 42.04
C ALA A 130 -7.86 -15.07 42.81
N GLY A 131 -8.25 -14.14 43.69
CA GLY A 131 -9.40 -14.26 44.57
C GLY A 131 -9.10 -14.99 45.88
N TYR A 132 -9.96 -14.74 46.88
CA TYR A 132 -9.80 -15.23 48.26
C TYR A 132 -9.69 -16.76 48.34
N GLU A 133 -10.61 -17.48 47.71
CA GLU A 133 -10.71 -18.95 47.82
C GLU A 133 -9.49 -19.66 47.24
N ILE A 134 -9.01 -19.24 46.06
CA ILE A 134 -7.82 -19.81 45.43
C ILE A 134 -6.58 -19.48 46.26
N SER A 135 -6.47 -18.24 46.75
CA SER A 135 -5.35 -17.82 47.60
C SER A 135 -5.30 -18.62 48.91
N LYS A 136 -6.45 -18.92 49.49
CA LYS A 136 -6.60 -19.77 50.69
C LYS A 136 -6.26 -21.22 50.42
N GLU A 137 -6.77 -21.80 49.33
CA GLU A 137 -6.46 -23.19 48.99
C GLU A 137 -4.97 -23.35 48.62
N ALA A 138 -4.35 -22.35 47.97
CA ALA A 138 -2.92 -22.33 47.68
C ALA A 138 -2.05 -22.30 48.95
N TYR A 139 -2.56 -21.67 50.01
CA TYR A 139 -1.89 -21.62 51.30
C TYR A 139 -2.07 -22.91 52.11
N ILE A 140 -3.28 -23.46 52.16
CA ILE A 140 -3.62 -24.64 52.98
C ILE A 140 -3.18 -25.94 52.30
N ASN A 141 -3.42 -26.07 50.99
CA ASN A 141 -3.21 -27.29 50.21
C ASN A 141 -2.46 -26.99 48.89
N PRO A 142 -1.19 -26.55 48.95
CA PRO A 142 -0.43 -26.17 47.75
C PRO A 142 -0.37 -27.30 46.72
N ASP A 143 -0.29 -28.56 47.15
CA ASP A 143 -0.21 -29.74 46.26
C ASP A 143 -1.45 -29.91 45.37
N LYS A 144 -2.60 -29.36 45.75
CA LYS A 144 -3.82 -29.36 44.92
C LYS A 144 -3.86 -28.22 43.91
N VAL A 145 -3.23 -27.09 44.24
CA VAL A 145 -3.26 -25.88 43.42
C VAL A 145 -2.13 -25.84 42.39
N ILE A 146 -0.96 -26.39 42.72
CA ILE A 146 0.20 -26.47 41.80
C ILE A 146 -0.19 -27.09 40.44
N PRO A 147 -0.92 -28.22 40.35
CA PRO A 147 -1.34 -28.78 39.06
C PRO A 147 -2.23 -27.83 38.24
N ILE A 148 -3.11 -27.08 38.89
CA ILE A 148 -3.99 -26.09 38.23
C ILE A 148 -3.15 -24.93 37.71
N MET A 149 -2.20 -24.42 38.50
CA MET A 149 -1.26 -23.39 38.06
C MET A 149 -0.44 -23.85 36.86
N ASN A 150 0.07 -25.07 36.87
CA ASN A 150 0.84 -25.64 35.76
C ASN A 150 -0.03 -25.88 34.50
N ALA A 151 -1.31 -26.20 34.66
CA ALA A 151 -2.22 -26.33 33.53
C ALA A 151 -2.53 -24.97 32.89
N LEU A 152 -2.65 -23.92 33.71
CA LEU A 152 -2.92 -22.55 33.25
C LEU A 152 -1.66 -21.82 32.77
N SER A 153 -0.47 -22.23 33.20
CA SER A 153 0.78 -21.59 32.78
C SER A 153 0.99 -21.69 31.28
N GLY A 154 0.65 -22.83 30.65
CA GLY A 154 0.73 -22.97 29.20
C GLY A 154 -0.13 -21.93 28.46
N TYR A 155 -1.36 -21.72 28.91
CA TYR A 155 -2.24 -20.69 28.34
C TYR A 155 -1.73 -19.27 28.61
N SER A 156 -1.21 -19.01 29.81
CA SER A 156 -0.61 -17.72 30.15
C SER A 156 0.63 -17.42 29.30
N ASP A 157 1.45 -18.43 29.04
CA ASP A 157 2.65 -18.32 28.22
C ASP A 157 2.27 -18.05 26.76
N ASP A 158 1.24 -18.73 26.23
CA ASP A 158 0.71 -18.49 24.88
C ASP A 158 0.16 -17.07 24.72
N VAL A 159 -0.67 -16.60 25.67
CA VAL A 159 -1.22 -15.23 25.67
C VAL A 159 -0.11 -14.19 25.78
N THR A 160 0.87 -14.40 26.66
CA THR A 160 2.01 -13.49 26.82
C THR A 160 2.84 -13.44 25.53
N SER A 161 3.10 -14.59 24.90
CA SER A 161 3.82 -14.66 23.63
C SER A 161 3.08 -13.93 22.51
N MET A 162 1.75 -14.08 22.43
CA MET A 162 0.93 -13.35 21.46
C MET A 162 0.99 -11.83 21.67
N GLU A 163 0.92 -11.36 22.93
CA GLU A 163 1.04 -9.93 23.23
C GLU A 163 2.42 -9.37 22.87
N GLU A 164 3.49 -10.11 23.18
CA GLU A 164 4.86 -9.72 22.82
C GLU A 164 5.05 -9.64 21.31
N ARG A 165 4.57 -10.65 20.58
CA ARG A 165 4.58 -10.67 19.11
C ARG A 165 3.79 -9.49 18.53
N LYS A 166 2.61 -9.18 19.07
CA LYS A 166 1.81 -8.03 18.62
C LYS A 166 2.52 -6.70 18.89
N LYS A 167 3.19 -6.55 20.04
CA LYS A 167 4.03 -5.38 20.34
C LYS A 167 5.17 -5.25 19.34
N GLU A 168 5.86 -6.34 19.02
CA GLU A 168 6.92 -6.35 18.02
C GLU A 168 6.42 -5.97 16.63
N LEU A 169 5.25 -6.49 16.22
CA LEU A 169 4.61 -6.14 14.95
C LEU A 169 4.35 -4.63 14.87
N VAL A 170 3.77 -4.05 15.93
CA VAL A 170 3.50 -2.60 16.00
C VAL A 170 4.81 -1.79 15.94
N LEU A 171 5.85 -2.21 16.68
CA LEU A 171 7.16 -1.56 16.64
C LEU A 171 7.81 -1.60 15.25
N ASN A 172 7.64 -2.70 14.51
CA ASN A 172 8.12 -2.79 13.13
C ASN A 172 7.25 -1.99 12.16
N PHE A 173 5.93 -1.96 12.37
CA PHE A 173 5.00 -1.16 11.60
C PHE A 173 5.30 0.34 11.70
N GLU A 174 5.65 0.84 12.88
CA GLU A 174 6.03 2.25 13.10
C GLU A 174 7.26 2.69 12.30
N LYS A 175 8.09 1.76 11.83
CA LYS A 175 9.25 2.05 10.97
C LYS A 175 8.86 2.27 9.51
N ILE A 176 7.65 1.88 9.09
CA ILE A 176 7.17 2.06 7.72
C ILE A 176 6.95 3.56 7.47
N PRO A 177 7.44 4.13 6.34
CA PRO A 177 7.20 5.52 5.98
C PRO A 177 5.72 5.90 6.03
N LYS A 178 5.41 7.03 6.68
CA LYS A 178 4.03 7.46 6.98
C LYS A 178 3.18 7.66 5.73
N GLU A 179 3.81 8.10 4.66
CA GLU A 179 3.17 8.34 3.36
C GLU A 179 2.57 7.05 2.78
N ARG A 180 3.13 5.88 3.12
CA ARG A 180 2.65 4.58 2.66
C ARG A 180 1.41 4.09 3.39
N HIS A 181 1.14 4.59 4.61
CA HIS A 181 0.08 4.06 5.47
C HIS A 181 -1.31 4.13 4.81
N HIS A 182 -1.53 5.11 3.94
CA HIS A 182 -2.79 5.33 3.24
C HIS A 182 -2.92 4.56 1.93
N LEU A 183 -1.85 3.93 1.44
CA LEU A 183 -1.85 3.17 0.20
C LEU A 183 -2.54 1.81 0.37
N GLU A 184 -3.15 1.32 -0.70
CA GLU A 184 -3.75 -0.01 -0.76
C GLU A 184 -2.69 -1.10 -0.58
N ILE A 185 -3.01 -2.14 0.18
CA ILE A 185 -2.03 -3.17 0.54
C ILE A 185 -1.78 -4.21 -0.56
N TYR A 186 -2.78 -4.46 -1.42
CA TYR A 186 -2.72 -5.52 -2.45
C TYR A 186 -1.58 -5.35 -3.45
N PRO A 187 -1.32 -4.14 -4.00
CA PRO A 187 -0.15 -3.92 -4.86
C PRO A 187 1.17 -4.29 -4.19
N PHE A 188 1.31 -4.04 -2.88
CA PHE A 188 2.51 -4.43 -2.11
C PHE A 188 2.60 -5.95 -1.93
N ILE A 189 1.48 -6.64 -1.72
CA ILE A 189 1.44 -8.11 -1.67
C ILE A 189 1.87 -8.70 -3.03
N GLU A 190 1.45 -8.10 -4.15
CA GLU A 190 1.86 -8.54 -5.48
C GLU A 190 3.36 -8.34 -5.76
N ALA A 191 3.92 -7.27 -5.19
CA ALA A 191 5.35 -6.96 -5.24
C ALA A 191 6.18 -7.84 -4.28
N TYR A 192 5.60 -8.24 -3.14
CA TYR A 192 6.27 -9.00 -2.10
C TYR A 192 6.61 -10.43 -2.55
N SER A 193 7.91 -10.75 -2.60
CA SER A 193 8.45 -12.07 -2.92
C SER A 193 8.06 -12.63 -4.31
N GLY A 194 8.82 -13.63 -4.75
CA GLY A 194 8.54 -14.43 -5.95
C GLY A 194 7.68 -15.65 -5.68
N GLU A 195 7.58 -16.10 -4.43
CA GLU A 195 6.92 -17.36 -4.07
C GLU A 195 5.39 -17.18 -3.93
N PRO A 196 4.58 -17.97 -4.66
CA PRO A 196 3.12 -17.84 -4.63
C PRO A 196 2.47 -18.13 -3.27
N GLU A 197 3.10 -18.98 -2.46
CA GLU A 197 2.55 -19.43 -1.17
C GLU A 197 2.47 -18.29 -0.15
N TYR A 198 3.55 -17.50 0.01
CA TYR A 198 3.53 -16.34 0.91
C TYR A 198 2.48 -15.30 0.50
N LYS A 199 2.29 -15.10 -0.81
CA LYS A 199 1.25 -14.20 -1.32
C LYS A 199 -0.15 -14.70 -0.99
N ARG A 200 -0.36 -16.03 -1.02
CA ARG A 200 -1.65 -16.63 -0.67
C ARG A 200 -1.99 -16.33 0.79
N VAL A 201 -1.05 -16.59 1.70
CA VAL A 201 -1.19 -16.31 3.14
C VAL A 201 -1.59 -14.85 3.39
N LEU A 202 -0.90 -13.88 2.79
CA LEU A 202 -1.25 -12.47 2.95
C LEU A 202 -2.61 -12.11 2.34
N LYS A 203 -3.01 -12.73 1.24
CA LYS A 203 -4.34 -12.54 0.61
C LYS A 203 -5.49 -13.16 1.41
N GLU A 204 -5.20 -14.09 2.32
CA GLU A 204 -6.18 -14.63 3.26
C GLU A 204 -6.42 -13.65 4.43
N ILE A 205 -5.42 -12.84 4.79
CA ILE A 205 -5.49 -11.83 5.87
C ILE A 205 -6.18 -10.53 5.41
N PHE A 206 -5.90 -10.10 4.17
CA PHE A 206 -6.30 -8.77 3.67
C PHE A 206 -7.32 -8.85 2.54
N TYR A 207 -8.23 -7.87 2.50
CA TYR A 207 -9.11 -7.62 1.35
C TYR A 207 -8.48 -6.60 0.39
N LYS A 208 -8.97 -6.58 -0.86
CA LYS A 208 -8.43 -5.68 -1.90
C LYS A 208 -8.41 -4.19 -1.53
N LYS A 209 -9.40 -3.74 -0.75
CA LYS A 209 -9.55 -2.34 -0.34
C LYS A 209 -8.84 -2.00 0.98
N ASP A 210 -8.24 -3.00 1.63
CA ASP A 210 -7.48 -2.76 2.85
C ASP A 210 -6.24 -1.92 2.54
N ARG A 211 -5.88 -1.05 3.48
CA ARG A 211 -4.72 -0.18 3.42
C ARG A 211 -3.61 -0.73 4.30
N ILE A 212 -2.40 -0.23 4.11
CA ILE A 212 -1.25 -0.62 4.95
C ILE A 212 -1.55 -0.35 6.43
N ILE A 213 -2.21 0.76 6.77
CA ILE A 213 -2.59 1.05 8.16
C ILE A 213 -3.50 -0.01 8.80
N ASP A 214 -4.23 -0.79 8.02
CA ASP A 214 -5.16 -1.78 8.55
C ASP A 214 -4.42 -3.01 9.12
N ILE A 215 -3.11 -3.17 8.87
CA ILE A 215 -2.27 -4.26 9.42
C ILE A 215 -2.42 -4.35 10.95
N ILE A 216 -2.39 -3.21 11.65
CA ILE A 216 -2.44 -3.18 13.13
C ILE A 216 -3.82 -3.52 13.69
N THR A 217 -4.85 -3.48 12.85
CA THR A 217 -6.24 -3.75 13.24
C THR A 217 -6.62 -5.22 13.09
N LYS A 218 -5.76 -6.03 12.45
CA LYS A 218 -6.03 -7.46 12.26
C LYS A 218 -5.88 -8.22 13.57
N GLU A 219 -6.88 -9.05 13.86
CA GLU A 219 -6.99 -9.85 15.07
C GLU A 219 -7.12 -11.34 14.70
N ASN A 220 -6.84 -12.23 15.67
CA ASN A 220 -7.00 -13.68 15.55
C ASN A 220 -6.22 -14.30 14.37
N ILE A 221 -4.99 -13.86 14.17
CA ILE A 221 -4.06 -14.42 13.19
C ILE A 221 -3.35 -15.61 13.84
N ASP A 222 -3.35 -16.77 13.17
CA ASP A 222 -2.58 -17.94 13.64
C ASP A 222 -1.06 -17.74 13.50
N ASP A 223 -0.28 -18.65 14.07
CA ASP A 223 1.18 -18.54 14.13
C ASP A 223 1.86 -18.50 12.74
N GLU A 224 1.35 -19.28 11.78
CA GLU A 224 1.91 -19.35 10.43
C GLU A 224 1.66 -18.04 9.68
N HIS A 225 0.42 -17.55 9.72
CA HIS A 225 0.03 -16.29 9.11
C HIS A 225 0.74 -15.10 9.77
N PHE A 226 0.93 -15.13 11.09
CA PHE A 226 1.62 -14.08 11.82
C PHE A 226 3.09 -13.98 11.40
N TYR A 227 3.78 -15.11 11.25
CA TYR A 227 5.18 -15.13 10.86
C TYR A 227 5.41 -14.50 9.47
N GLU A 228 4.57 -14.84 8.50
CA GLU A 228 4.64 -14.23 7.17
C GLU A 228 4.23 -12.76 7.16
N LEU A 229 3.23 -12.37 7.96
CA LEU A 229 2.86 -10.98 8.15
C LEU A 229 4.02 -10.16 8.73
N ALA A 230 4.72 -10.69 9.75
CA ALA A 230 5.85 -10.01 10.37
C ALA A 230 6.99 -9.76 9.37
N LYS A 231 7.33 -10.76 8.55
CA LYS A 231 8.31 -10.59 7.45
C LYS A 231 7.86 -9.53 6.45
N PHE A 232 6.59 -9.55 6.06
CA PHE A 232 6.03 -8.59 5.13
C PHE A 232 6.09 -7.16 5.68
N VAL A 233 5.74 -6.96 6.95
CA VAL A 233 5.83 -5.65 7.63
C VAL A 233 7.26 -5.11 7.64
N VAL A 234 8.25 -5.96 7.92
CA VAL A 234 9.66 -5.56 7.85
C VAL A 234 10.06 -5.21 6.41
N TRP A 235 9.59 -5.98 5.43
CA TRP A 235 9.86 -5.71 4.02
C TRP A 235 9.25 -4.38 3.54
N LEU A 236 8.08 -3.98 4.04
CA LEU A 236 7.41 -2.72 3.69
C LEU A 236 8.24 -1.46 4.02
N CYS A 237 9.31 -1.59 4.81
CA CYS A 237 10.27 -0.52 5.10
C CYS A 237 11.32 -0.30 3.99
N PHE A 238 11.21 -0.99 2.85
CA PHE A 238 12.19 -0.88 1.76
C PHE A 238 12.38 0.56 1.24
N ASP A 239 13.57 0.85 0.74
CA ASP A 239 13.89 2.07 -0.01
C ASP A 239 14.48 1.70 -1.38
N ILE A 240 13.82 2.14 -2.46
CA ILE A 240 14.24 1.82 -3.84
C ILE A 240 15.55 2.53 -4.18
N SER A 241 15.75 3.77 -3.74
CA SER A 241 16.96 4.53 -3.97
C SER A 241 18.16 3.86 -3.30
N GLU A 242 17.98 3.37 -2.07
CA GLU A 242 19.02 2.63 -1.34
C GLU A 242 19.34 1.29 -2.02
N ILE A 243 18.31 0.50 -2.39
CA ILE A 243 18.48 -0.76 -3.11
C ILE A 243 19.20 -0.55 -4.44
N CYS A 244 18.86 0.49 -5.21
CA CYS A 244 19.54 0.78 -6.47
C CYS A 244 20.99 1.22 -6.23
N SER A 245 21.22 2.06 -5.22
CA SER A 245 22.56 2.57 -4.90
C SER A 245 23.50 1.47 -4.44
N SER A 246 23.04 0.54 -3.60
CA SER A 246 23.87 -0.56 -3.10
C SER A 246 24.41 -1.48 -4.20
N TYR A 247 23.76 -1.54 -5.36
CA TYR A 247 24.22 -2.33 -6.50
C TYR A 247 25.01 -1.49 -7.53
N LEU A 248 24.60 -0.25 -7.76
CA LEU A 248 25.17 0.58 -8.82
C LEU A 248 26.40 1.36 -8.36
N ASP A 249 26.50 1.73 -7.08
CA ASP A 249 27.70 2.40 -6.54
C ASP A 249 28.94 1.49 -6.70
N ASP A 250 28.83 0.20 -6.35
CA ASP A 250 29.91 -0.77 -6.49
C ASP A 250 30.31 -0.98 -7.96
N PHE A 251 29.32 -1.11 -8.86
CA PHE A 251 29.57 -1.34 -10.28
C PHE A 251 30.18 -0.12 -10.97
N LEU A 252 29.75 1.09 -10.60
CA LEU A 252 30.17 2.36 -11.18
C LEU A 252 31.25 3.07 -10.34
N ASN A 253 31.93 2.33 -9.47
CA ASN A 253 33.00 2.88 -8.63
C ASN A 253 34.18 3.39 -9.48
N ASP A 254 34.56 2.62 -10.50
CA ASP A 254 35.58 3.02 -11.48
C ASP A 254 35.10 4.19 -12.36
N GLU A 255 35.90 5.25 -12.41
CA GLU A 255 35.64 6.46 -13.20
C GLU A 255 35.50 6.15 -14.70
N THR A 256 36.29 5.20 -15.21
CA THR A 256 36.25 4.79 -16.63
C THR A 256 34.90 4.16 -16.97
N SER A 257 34.44 3.22 -16.14
CA SER A 257 33.14 2.55 -16.27
C SER A 257 32.00 3.53 -16.20
N ARG A 258 32.03 4.45 -15.22
CA ARG A 258 31.04 5.53 -15.09
C ARG A 258 31.00 6.42 -16.33
N LYS A 259 32.15 6.83 -16.83
CA LYS A 259 32.29 7.66 -18.04
C LYS A 259 31.74 6.95 -19.27
N ILE A 260 32.08 5.68 -19.48
CA ILE A 260 31.58 4.85 -20.60
C ILE A 260 30.05 4.77 -20.54
N ILE A 261 29.48 4.36 -19.40
CA ILE A 261 28.03 4.19 -19.24
C ILE A 261 27.28 5.51 -19.46
N ASN A 262 27.73 6.62 -18.88
CA ASN A 262 27.10 7.92 -19.07
C ASN A 262 27.12 8.36 -20.54
N MET A 263 28.21 8.11 -21.27
CA MET A 263 28.25 8.40 -22.71
C MET A 263 27.32 7.49 -23.53
N ARG A 264 27.15 6.23 -23.12
CA ARG A 264 26.20 5.28 -23.75
C ARG A 264 24.76 5.70 -23.55
N VAL A 265 24.38 6.10 -22.34
CA VAL A 265 23.05 6.61 -22.00
C VAL A 265 22.70 7.85 -22.84
N LYS A 266 23.67 8.75 -23.02
CA LYS A 266 23.55 9.94 -23.88
C LYS A 266 23.61 9.66 -25.39
N GLY A 267 23.63 8.39 -25.80
CA GLY A 267 23.58 7.99 -27.21
C GLY A 267 24.82 8.33 -28.03
N LYS A 268 26.00 8.51 -27.41
CA LYS A 268 27.23 8.84 -28.16
C LYS A 268 27.71 7.67 -29.04
N PRO A 269 28.27 7.93 -30.23
CA PRO A 269 28.82 6.88 -31.10
C PRO A 269 29.96 6.11 -30.43
N LEU A 270 30.06 4.80 -30.69
CA LEU A 270 31.09 3.91 -30.10
C LEU A 270 32.50 4.44 -30.31
N LYS A 271 32.83 4.92 -31.52
CA LYS A 271 34.15 5.47 -31.85
C LYS A 271 34.55 6.62 -30.92
N THR A 272 33.62 7.56 -30.68
CA THR A 272 33.83 8.70 -29.76
C THR A 272 34.01 8.24 -28.32
N ILE A 273 33.35 7.16 -27.92
CA ILE A 273 33.48 6.60 -26.57
C ILE A 273 34.87 5.96 -26.42
N CYS A 274 35.30 5.14 -27.38
CA CYS A 274 36.62 4.50 -27.39
C CYS A 274 37.75 5.53 -27.31
N GLU A 275 37.68 6.60 -28.12
CA GLU A 275 38.66 7.70 -28.12
C GLU A 275 38.69 8.45 -26.78
N LYS A 276 37.53 8.80 -26.22
CA LYS A 276 37.46 9.60 -24.98
C LYS A 276 37.73 8.82 -23.70
N ALA A 277 37.42 7.53 -23.69
CA ALA A 277 37.62 6.66 -22.54
C ALA A 277 38.92 5.83 -22.66
N GLU A 278 39.68 5.99 -23.75
CA GLU A 278 40.94 5.28 -24.01
C GLU A 278 40.80 3.76 -23.88
N VAL A 279 39.70 3.22 -24.42
CA VAL A 279 39.38 1.78 -24.37
C VAL A 279 38.96 1.25 -25.74
N GLU A 280 39.19 -0.05 -25.94
CA GLU A 280 38.73 -0.76 -27.11
C GLU A 280 37.24 -1.13 -27.04
N SER A 281 36.59 -1.23 -28.20
CA SER A 281 35.15 -1.55 -28.31
C SER A 281 34.73 -2.82 -27.53
N PRO A 282 35.49 -3.93 -27.53
CA PRO A 282 35.15 -5.13 -26.75
C PRO A 282 35.00 -4.88 -25.24
N ARG A 283 35.77 -3.95 -24.68
CA ARG A 283 35.68 -3.59 -23.25
C ARG A 283 34.33 -2.94 -22.94
N ILE A 284 33.85 -2.05 -23.81
CA ILE A 284 32.55 -1.40 -23.70
C ILE A 284 31.43 -2.45 -23.71
N TYR A 285 31.48 -3.39 -24.66
CA TYR A 285 30.48 -4.45 -24.75
C TYR A 285 30.48 -5.39 -23.53
N ALA A 286 31.66 -5.76 -23.03
CA ALA A 286 31.78 -6.59 -21.84
C ALA A 286 31.18 -5.91 -20.61
N LEU A 287 31.42 -4.60 -20.47
CA LEU A 287 30.89 -3.79 -19.39
C LEU A 287 29.36 -3.67 -19.47
N GLU A 288 28.80 -3.35 -20.65
CA GLU A 288 27.34 -3.32 -20.85
C GLU A 288 26.70 -4.69 -20.55
N LYS A 289 27.35 -5.78 -20.97
CA LYS A 289 26.85 -7.14 -20.70
C LYS A 289 26.82 -7.44 -19.21
N SER A 290 27.84 -7.04 -18.47
CA SER A 290 27.92 -7.21 -17.01
C SER A 290 26.84 -6.38 -16.30
N LEU A 291 26.69 -5.11 -16.67
CA LEU A 291 25.65 -4.23 -16.12
C LEU A 291 24.25 -4.79 -16.36
N LEU A 292 23.96 -5.23 -17.59
CA LEU A 292 22.68 -5.84 -17.94
C LEU A 292 22.39 -7.11 -17.14
N LYS A 293 23.41 -7.93 -16.87
CA LYS A 293 23.27 -9.13 -16.03
C LYS A 293 22.90 -8.76 -14.60
N ASN A 294 23.62 -7.78 -14.02
CA ASN A 294 23.39 -7.34 -12.64
C ASN A 294 22.03 -6.65 -12.48
N LEU A 295 21.65 -5.78 -13.42
CA LEU A 295 20.33 -5.14 -13.43
C LEU A 295 19.20 -6.17 -13.57
N ARG A 296 19.33 -7.19 -14.42
CA ARG A 296 18.33 -8.27 -14.50
C ARG A 296 18.16 -8.96 -13.16
N ALA A 297 19.27 -9.30 -12.50
CA ALA A 297 19.24 -9.95 -11.19
C ALA A 297 18.60 -9.05 -10.12
N LEU A 298 18.92 -7.74 -10.12
CA LEU A 298 18.30 -6.74 -9.24
C LEU A 298 16.77 -6.70 -9.42
N LEU A 299 16.32 -6.55 -10.68
CA LEU A 299 14.91 -6.44 -11.03
C LEU A 299 14.12 -7.68 -10.65
N SER A 300 14.69 -8.87 -10.91
CA SER A 300 14.02 -10.14 -10.61
C SER A 300 14.03 -10.45 -9.10
N ARG A 301 15.13 -10.14 -8.40
CA ARG A 301 15.27 -10.47 -6.97
C ARG A 301 14.35 -9.61 -6.11
N HIS A 302 14.21 -8.33 -6.45
CA HIS A 302 13.45 -7.38 -5.65
C HIS A 302 12.06 -7.07 -6.22
N ASN A 303 11.72 -7.52 -7.44
CA ASN A 303 10.50 -7.10 -8.14
C ASN A 303 10.35 -5.56 -8.22
N LEU A 304 11.46 -4.83 -8.43
CA LEU A 304 11.50 -3.36 -8.34
C LEU A 304 10.40 -2.66 -9.14
N VAL A 305 10.08 -3.15 -10.34
CA VAL A 305 9.00 -2.58 -11.17
C VAL A 305 7.66 -2.65 -10.43
N LYS A 306 7.33 -3.79 -9.81
CA LYS A 306 6.10 -3.96 -9.02
C LYS A 306 6.12 -3.12 -7.74
N MET A 307 7.30 -2.90 -7.14
CA MET A 307 7.42 -2.02 -5.98
C MET A 307 7.06 -0.58 -6.33
N ILE A 308 7.50 -0.08 -7.49
CA ILE A 308 7.15 1.27 -7.98
C ILE A 308 5.64 1.35 -8.25
N VAL A 309 5.09 0.33 -8.94
CA VAL A 309 3.63 0.23 -9.17
C VAL A 309 2.88 0.28 -7.84
N ALA A 310 3.35 -0.42 -6.81
CA ALA A 310 2.73 -0.42 -5.49
C ALA A 310 2.79 0.94 -4.78
N LEU A 311 3.93 1.63 -4.86
CA LEU A 311 4.08 2.99 -4.34
C LEU A 311 3.18 3.99 -5.07
N ASN A 312 2.87 3.72 -6.35
CA ASN A 312 1.99 4.53 -7.18
C ASN A 312 0.52 4.04 -7.14
N GLY A 313 0.09 3.49 -6.00
CA GLY A 313 -1.31 3.08 -5.78
C GLY A 313 -1.77 1.91 -6.66
N GLY A 314 -0.86 1.11 -7.18
CA GLY A 314 -1.17 0.00 -8.10
C GLY A 314 -1.23 0.39 -9.58
N ASN A 315 -1.00 1.67 -9.91
CA ASN A 315 -0.98 2.13 -11.30
C ASN A 315 0.46 2.08 -11.86
N GLY A 316 0.66 1.41 -12.99
CA GLY A 316 1.97 1.37 -13.66
C GLY A 316 2.26 2.56 -14.58
N ILE A 317 1.39 3.57 -14.60
CA ILE A 317 1.64 4.88 -15.24
C ILE A 317 2.28 5.82 -14.21
N VAL A 318 3.57 6.12 -14.40
CA VAL A 318 4.38 6.85 -13.41
C VAL A 318 4.92 8.14 -14.01
N GLU A 319 4.75 9.24 -13.28
CA GLU A 319 5.30 10.55 -13.67
C GLU A 319 6.82 10.61 -13.53
N ASP A 320 7.47 11.42 -14.36
CA ASP A 320 8.94 11.51 -14.40
C ASP A 320 9.55 11.96 -13.05
N GLU A 321 8.89 12.89 -12.35
CA GLU A 321 9.28 13.37 -11.02
C GLU A 321 9.22 12.26 -9.96
N THR A 322 8.24 11.35 -10.07
CA THR A 322 8.12 10.22 -9.15
C THR A 322 9.30 9.25 -9.33
N LEU A 323 9.77 9.07 -10.56
CA LEU A 323 10.96 8.26 -10.83
C LEU A 323 12.25 8.91 -10.34
N ASP A 324 12.35 10.26 -10.32
CA ASP A 324 13.49 10.95 -9.71
C ASP A 324 13.59 10.62 -8.21
N ASN A 325 12.46 10.65 -7.51
CA ASN A 325 12.40 10.35 -6.09
C ASN A 325 12.80 8.89 -5.77
N HIS A 326 12.53 7.94 -6.68
CA HIS A 326 12.82 6.51 -6.46
C HIS A 326 14.17 6.04 -6.98
N PHE A 327 14.68 6.60 -8.08
CA PHE A 327 15.94 6.16 -8.67
C PHE A 327 17.10 7.14 -8.45
N GLY A 328 16.80 8.37 -8.03
CA GLY A 328 17.77 9.42 -7.75
C GLY A 328 18.77 9.62 -8.89
N LYS A 329 20.06 9.73 -8.53
CA LYS A 329 21.17 9.97 -9.48
C LYS A 329 21.33 8.88 -10.56
N TYR A 330 20.66 7.73 -10.41
CA TYR A 330 20.77 6.59 -11.31
C TYR A 330 19.60 6.43 -12.28
N LYS A 331 18.58 7.30 -12.21
CA LYS A 331 17.37 7.25 -13.05
C LYS A 331 17.68 7.04 -14.53
N GLU A 332 18.50 7.90 -15.14
CA GLU A 332 18.78 7.82 -16.59
C GLU A 332 19.42 6.47 -16.99
N ILE A 333 20.33 5.96 -16.16
CA ILE A 333 21.01 4.67 -16.40
C ILE A 333 19.98 3.54 -16.30
N ILE A 334 19.20 3.52 -15.21
CA ILE A 334 18.20 2.49 -14.96
C ILE A 334 17.17 2.46 -16.09
N LEU A 335 16.59 3.61 -16.45
CA LEU A 335 15.61 3.70 -17.53
C LEU A 335 16.17 3.30 -18.90
N HIS A 336 17.40 3.72 -19.22
CA HIS A 336 18.05 3.36 -20.48
C HIS A 336 18.22 1.84 -20.62
N TYR A 337 18.71 1.17 -19.57
CA TYR A 337 18.95 -0.27 -19.62
C TYR A 337 17.70 -1.10 -19.35
N LEU A 338 16.70 -0.58 -18.63
CA LEU A 338 15.38 -1.18 -18.50
C LEU A 338 14.70 -1.35 -19.87
N LYS A 339 14.70 -0.29 -20.69
CA LYS A 339 14.21 -0.34 -22.08
C LYS A 339 14.92 -1.41 -22.93
N LYS A 340 16.20 -1.70 -22.64
CA LYS A 340 16.95 -2.78 -23.31
C LYS A 340 16.61 -4.17 -22.78
N ILE A 341 16.34 -4.31 -21.48
CA ILE A 341 16.03 -5.60 -20.84
C ILE A 341 14.62 -6.05 -21.21
N ASN A 342 13.66 -5.13 -21.14
CA ASN A 342 12.25 -5.42 -21.34
C ASN A 342 11.65 -4.47 -22.37
N ARG A 343 11.96 -4.74 -23.66
CA ARG A 343 11.57 -3.89 -24.79
C ARG A 343 10.07 -3.61 -24.87
N ASN A 344 9.24 -4.47 -24.29
CA ASN A 344 7.77 -4.37 -24.37
C ASN A 344 7.12 -3.92 -23.05
N ALA A 345 7.86 -3.85 -21.94
CA ALA A 345 7.23 -3.51 -20.65
C ALA A 345 7.39 -2.04 -20.26
N ILE A 346 8.47 -1.37 -20.67
CA ILE A 346 8.69 0.02 -20.25
C ILE A 346 8.72 0.95 -21.46
N SER A 347 7.68 1.74 -21.60
CA SER A 347 7.56 2.80 -22.61
C SER A 347 7.43 4.16 -21.94
N HIS A 348 7.86 5.19 -22.64
CA HIS A 348 7.62 6.58 -22.23
C HIS A 348 6.71 7.22 -23.27
N ASP A 349 5.63 7.84 -22.81
CA ASP A 349 4.71 8.58 -23.66
C ASP A 349 4.98 10.08 -23.50
N ASN A 350 5.50 10.71 -24.55
CA ASN A 350 5.84 12.14 -24.55
C ASN A 350 4.62 13.06 -24.42
N SER A 351 3.42 12.56 -24.72
CA SER A 351 2.20 13.37 -24.72
C SER A 351 1.76 13.63 -23.29
N PHE A 352 1.75 12.58 -22.48
CA PHE A 352 1.42 12.66 -21.05
C PHE A 352 2.64 12.99 -20.18
N ASP A 353 3.85 12.80 -20.74
CA ASP A 353 5.13 12.86 -20.05
C ASP A 353 5.24 11.88 -18.88
N VAL A 354 4.90 10.61 -19.18
CA VAL A 354 4.84 9.53 -18.18
C VAL A 354 5.49 8.25 -18.71
N TYR A 355 5.88 7.39 -17.77
CA TYR A 355 6.41 6.06 -18.03
C TYR A 355 5.33 5.02 -17.76
N CYS A 356 5.03 4.18 -18.75
CA CYS A 356 4.25 2.95 -18.54
C CYS A 356 5.21 1.83 -18.19
N LEU A 357 4.99 1.16 -17.06
CA LEU A 357 5.88 0.13 -16.54
C LEU A 357 5.47 -1.32 -16.91
N ASP A 358 4.30 -1.47 -17.52
CA ASP A 358 3.81 -2.71 -18.10
C ASP A 358 2.88 -2.47 -19.32
N ALA A 359 2.48 -3.57 -19.94
CA ALA A 359 1.60 -3.55 -21.11
C ALA A 359 0.17 -3.08 -20.77
N GLU A 360 -0.32 -3.38 -19.57
CA GLU A 360 -1.67 -2.99 -19.12
C GLU A 360 -1.76 -1.47 -18.98
N SER A 361 -0.76 -0.84 -18.38
CA SER A 361 -0.61 0.61 -18.25
C SER A 361 -0.54 1.30 -19.62
N THR A 362 0.18 0.68 -20.56
CA THR A 362 0.25 1.18 -21.94
C THR A 362 -1.12 1.14 -22.61
N GLN A 363 -1.88 0.05 -22.44
CA GLN A 363 -3.24 -0.07 -22.98
C GLN A 363 -4.21 0.90 -22.31
N LEU A 364 -4.11 1.09 -20.99
CA LEU A 364 -4.90 2.06 -20.25
C LEU A 364 -4.68 3.47 -20.82
N LEU A 365 -3.43 3.87 -21.03
CA LEU A 365 -3.09 5.19 -21.57
C LEU A 365 -3.64 5.40 -22.99
N LEU A 366 -3.60 4.38 -23.85
CA LEU A 366 -4.26 4.42 -25.16
C LEU A 366 -5.78 4.55 -25.04
N SER A 367 -6.40 3.82 -24.10
CA SER A 367 -7.85 3.94 -23.87
C SER A 367 -8.25 5.33 -23.35
N ILE A 368 -7.42 5.94 -22.49
CA ILE A 368 -7.60 7.33 -22.05
C ILE A 368 -7.56 8.26 -23.27
N MET A 369 -6.58 8.09 -24.16
CA MET A 369 -6.52 8.91 -25.37
C MET A 369 -7.78 8.80 -26.24
N ASP A 370 -8.33 7.60 -26.36
CA ASP A 370 -9.54 7.35 -27.17
C ASP A 370 -10.81 7.92 -26.53
N THR A 371 -10.80 8.18 -25.22
CA THR A 371 -11.95 8.83 -24.54
C THR A 371 -12.04 10.32 -24.79
N PHE A 372 -10.94 11.01 -25.07
CA PHE A 372 -10.95 12.45 -25.28
C PHE A 372 -11.47 12.82 -26.69
N PRO A 373 -12.49 13.70 -26.80
CA PRO A 373 -12.98 14.18 -28.08
C PRO A 373 -11.92 14.96 -28.86
N LYS A 374 -11.95 14.89 -30.19
CA LYS A 374 -11.02 15.66 -31.05
C LYS A 374 -11.16 17.16 -30.87
N GLU A 375 -12.36 17.64 -30.56
CA GLU A 375 -12.67 19.04 -30.29
C GLU A 375 -13.45 19.14 -28.98
N ILE A 376 -12.99 20.00 -28.07
CA ILE A 376 -13.52 20.17 -26.71
C ILE A 376 -13.74 21.65 -26.48
N GLU A 377 -14.92 22.02 -26.02
CA GLU A 377 -15.18 23.41 -25.58
C GLU A 377 -14.51 23.65 -24.23
N GLU A 378 -13.97 24.86 -24.03
CA GLU A 378 -13.21 25.21 -22.83
C GLU A 378 -14.01 24.98 -21.55
N GLU A 379 -15.32 25.26 -21.58
CA GLU A 379 -16.23 25.07 -20.45
C GLU A 379 -16.45 23.57 -20.10
N GLU A 380 -16.26 22.66 -21.06
CA GLU A 380 -16.44 21.21 -20.88
C GLU A 380 -15.15 20.52 -20.41
N LEU A 381 -13.99 21.18 -20.53
CA LEU A 381 -12.69 20.55 -20.33
C LEU A 381 -12.49 20.03 -18.90
N GLU A 382 -12.87 20.83 -17.90
CA GLU A 382 -12.70 20.48 -16.49
C GLU A 382 -13.54 19.24 -16.11
N GLU A 383 -14.79 19.19 -16.55
CA GLU A 383 -15.68 18.05 -16.31
C GLU A 383 -15.14 16.76 -16.94
N ILE A 384 -14.63 16.85 -18.18
CA ILE A 384 -14.02 15.70 -18.87
C ILE A 384 -12.79 15.20 -18.11
N ILE A 385 -11.93 16.09 -17.63
CA ILE A 385 -10.72 15.72 -16.87
C ILE A 385 -11.09 15.00 -15.57
N ILE A 386 -12.05 15.55 -14.81
CA ILE A 386 -12.50 14.96 -13.54
C ILE A 386 -13.12 13.58 -13.78
N ASP A 387 -13.99 13.44 -14.79
CA ASP A 387 -14.63 12.17 -15.11
C ASP A 387 -13.62 11.09 -15.52
N VAL A 388 -12.66 11.44 -16.40
CA VAL A 388 -11.63 10.48 -16.85
C VAL A 388 -10.68 10.12 -15.70
N ALA A 389 -10.25 11.08 -14.88
CA ALA A 389 -9.42 10.82 -13.71
C ALA A 389 -10.12 9.87 -12.72
N GLY A 390 -11.39 10.12 -12.41
CA GLY A 390 -12.18 9.29 -11.49
C GLY A 390 -12.39 7.86 -11.99
N ARG A 391 -12.56 7.65 -13.30
CA ARG A 391 -12.77 6.32 -13.89
C ARG A 391 -11.49 5.50 -14.02
N THR A 392 -10.35 6.16 -14.22
CA THR A 392 -9.09 5.49 -14.59
C THR A 392 -8.05 5.50 -13.47
N GLY A 393 -8.22 6.34 -12.44
CA GLY A 393 -7.30 6.46 -11.32
C GLY A 393 -5.98 7.16 -11.66
N VAL A 394 -5.91 7.87 -12.79
CA VAL A 394 -4.76 8.73 -13.13
C VAL A 394 -4.90 10.12 -12.52
N SER A 395 -3.80 10.84 -12.37
CA SER A 395 -3.82 12.21 -11.84
C SER A 395 -4.45 13.20 -12.83
N GLU A 396 -5.21 14.16 -12.32
CA GLU A 396 -5.74 15.26 -13.13
C GLU A 396 -4.60 16.08 -13.77
N GLY A 397 -3.49 16.27 -13.04
CA GLY A 397 -2.30 16.96 -13.53
C GLY A 397 -1.68 16.29 -14.77
N MET A 398 -1.68 14.96 -14.84
CA MET A 398 -1.27 14.21 -16.02
C MET A 398 -2.19 14.49 -17.23
N LEU A 399 -3.50 14.52 -17.02
CA LEU A 399 -4.47 14.80 -18.09
C LEU A 399 -4.35 16.24 -18.60
N VAL A 400 -4.15 17.21 -17.71
CA VAL A 400 -3.90 18.62 -18.08
C VAL A 400 -2.64 18.76 -18.93
N ARG A 401 -1.54 18.07 -18.58
CA ARG A 401 -0.32 18.05 -19.40
C ARG A 401 -0.57 17.44 -20.77
N MET A 402 -1.30 16.33 -20.84
CA MET A 402 -1.69 15.71 -22.12
C MET A 402 -2.46 16.69 -23.01
N VAL A 403 -3.47 17.37 -22.46
CA VAL A 403 -4.24 18.37 -23.20
C VAL A 403 -3.32 19.47 -23.71
N SER A 404 -2.47 20.02 -22.84
CA SER A 404 -1.52 21.08 -23.18
C SER A 404 -0.53 20.69 -24.28
N ASN A 405 -0.11 19.43 -24.34
CA ASN A 405 0.86 18.93 -25.31
C ASN A 405 0.24 18.55 -26.65
N ARG A 406 -1.04 18.12 -26.69
CA ARG A 406 -1.69 17.59 -27.90
C ARG A 406 -2.77 18.47 -28.50
N TYR A 407 -3.36 19.34 -27.70
CA TYR A 407 -4.42 20.23 -28.14
C TYR A 407 -3.88 21.63 -28.39
N GLN A 408 -4.42 22.26 -29.41
CA GLN A 408 -4.25 23.69 -29.64
C GLN A 408 -5.54 24.38 -29.23
N LYS A 409 -5.42 25.54 -28.57
CA LYS A 409 -6.56 26.39 -28.25
C LYS A 409 -6.80 27.38 -29.39
N THR A 410 -8.04 27.50 -29.84
CA THR A 410 -8.46 28.50 -30.84
C THR A 410 -9.84 29.01 -30.45
N GLY A 411 -9.94 30.31 -30.16
CA GLY A 411 -11.12 30.83 -29.48
C GLY A 411 -11.33 30.12 -28.14
N ASN A 412 -12.53 29.56 -27.97
CA ASN A 412 -12.95 28.83 -26.77
C ASN A 412 -12.93 27.31 -26.97
N ILE A 413 -12.23 26.81 -28.01
CA ILE A 413 -12.15 25.36 -28.29
C ILE A 413 -10.70 24.88 -28.27
N TYR A 414 -10.51 23.74 -27.62
CA TYR A 414 -9.33 22.89 -27.72
C TYR A 414 -9.54 21.88 -28.85
N HIS A 415 -8.59 21.76 -29.77
CA HIS A 415 -8.66 20.77 -30.86
C HIS A 415 -7.35 20.02 -31.07
N MET A 416 -7.47 18.76 -31.51
CA MET A 416 -6.33 17.95 -31.92
C MET A 416 -5.95 18.22 -33.39
N GLY A 417 -4.74 18.72 -33.61
CA GLY A 417 -4.17 18.91 -34.93
C GLY A 417 -4.51 20.26 -35.57
N LYS A 418 -4.72 20.28 -36.89
CA LYS A 418 -5.00 21.52 -37.62
C LYS A 418 -6.50 21.75 -37.73
N LEU A 419 -6.99 22.81 -37.10
CA LEU A 419 -8.36 23.26 -37.29
C LEU A 419 -8.49 24.01 -38.63
N SER A 420 -9.26 23.42 -39.55
CA SER A 420 -9.69 24.11 -40.77
C SER A 420 -11.10 24.65 -40.60
N ASN A 421 -11.47 25.69 -41.37
CA ASN A 421 -12.86 26.19 -41.37
C ASN A 421 -13.87 25.08 -41.65
N LEU A 422 -13.55 24.11 -42.52
CA LEU A 422 -14.43 22.99 -42.79
C LEU A 422 -14.57 22.06 -41.58
N ALA A 423 -13.49 21.78 -40.84
CA ALA A 423 -13.56 21.00 -39.61
C ALA A 423 -14.42 21.71 -38.55
N ALA A 424 -14.18 23.01 -38.35
CA ALA A 424 -14.99 23.84 -37.46
C ALA A 424 -16.48 23.83 -37.84
N PHE A 425 -16.80 24.04 -39.12
CA PHE A 425 -18.19 24.02 -39.58
C PHE A 425 -18.83 22.64 -39.47
N SER A 426 -18.07 21.56 -39.70
CA SER A 426 -18.55 20.19 -39.49
C SER A 426 -18.89 19.96 -38.02
N TYR A 427 -18.05 20.42 -37.09
CA TYR A 427 -18.28 20.34 -35.65
C TYR A 427 -19.54 21.10 -35.25
N ILE A 428 -19.67 22.37 -35.67
CA ILE A 428 -20.84 23.20 -35.36
C ILE A 428 -22.12 22.57 -35.91
N LEU A 429 -22.09 22.14 -37.19
CA LEU A 429 -23.23 21.50 -37.84
C LEU A 429 -23.65 20.23 -37.11
N LYS A 430 -22.69 19.45 -36.58
CA LYS A 430 -22.98 18.26 -35.79
C LYS A 430 -23.58 18.65 -34.44
N LYS A 431 -22.92 19.50 -33.66
CA LYS A 431 -23.29 19.72 -32.25
C LYS A 431 -24.54 20.57 -32.07
N TYR A 432 -24.71 21.61 -32.89
CA TYR A 432 -25.72 22.65 -32.68
C TYR A 432 -26.90 22.59 -33.65
N TYR A 433 -26.78 21.86 -34.76
CA TYR A 433 -27.80 21.80 -35.82
C TYR A 433 -28.20 20.36 -36.16
N PRO A 434 -28.74 19.56 -35.21
CA PRO A 434 -29.12 18.17 -35.45
C PRO A 434 -30.20 18.01 -36.54
N GLU A 435 -31.12 18.97 -36.64
CA GLU A 435 -32.15 19.02 -37.68
C GLU A 435 -31.67 19.67 -38.99
N GLY A 436 -30.42 20.15 -38.99
CA GLY A 436 -29.77 20.81 -40.11
C GLY A 436 -30.00 22.31 -40.18
N ILE A 437 -29.35 22.93 -41.17
CA ILE A 437 -29.36 24.38 -41.41
C ILE A 437 -29.75 24.71 -42.85
N ARG A 438 -30.61 25.70 -43.04
CA ARG A 438 -30.98 26.25 -44.35
C ARG A 438 -29.95 27.28 -44.80
N ILE A 439 -29.05 26.85 -45.69
CA ILE A 439 -27.97 27.72 -46.20
C ILE A 439 -28.45 28.84 -47.15
N ASN A 440 -29.73 28.88 -47.49
CA ASN A 440 -30.37 29.94 -48.28
C ASN A 440 -31.15 30.93 -47.41
N CYS A 441 -31.31 30.66 -46.11
CA CYS A 441 -31.90 31.58 -45.13
C CYS A 441 -30.78 32.47 -44.58
N SER A 442 -30.95 33.78 -44.70
CA SER A 442 -29.93 34.74 -44.23
C SER A 442 -29.83 34.77 -42.72
N GLU A 443 -30.93 34.62 -41.99
CA GLU A 443 -30.96 34.65 -40.52
C GLU A 443 -30.23 33.43 -39.94
N GLU A 444 -30.55 32.22 -40.39
CA GLU A 444 -29.86 30.99 -39.91
C GLU A 444 -28.36 30.99 -40.22
N LEU A 445 -27.96 31.55 -41.37
CA LEU A 445 -26.54 31.69 -41.68
C LEU A 445 -25.83 32.71 -40.78
N ASP A 446 -26.51 33.76 -40.35
CA ASP A 446 -25.97 34.74 -39.40
C ASP A 446 -25.81 34.10 -38.02
N GLU A 447 -26.82 33.35 -37.54
CA GLU A 447 -26.74 32.57 -36.30
C GLU A 447 -25.59 31.55 -36.32
N PHE A 448 -25.41 30.86 -37.46
CA PHE A 448 -24.28 29.94 -37.63
C PHE A 448 -22.93 30.65 -37.62
N TYR A 449 -22.85 31.83 -38.27
CA TYR A 449 -21.62 32.64 -38.30
C TYR A 449 -21.28 33.14 -36.90
N ASP A 450 -22.25 33.67 -36.16
CA ASP A 450 -22.07 34.17 -34.81
C ASP A 450 -21.62 33.06 -33.87
N LYS A 451 -22.21 31.86 -33.98
CA LYS A 451 -21.75 30.70 -33.21
C LYS A 451 -20.33 30.27 -33.59
N ALA A 452 -19.97 30.32 -34.87
CA ALA A 452 -18.61 30.02 -35.31
C ALA A 452 -17.61 31.05 -34.78
N LYS A 453 -17.99 32.33 -34.73
CA LYS A 453 -17.18 33.44 -34.21
C LYS A 453 -16.98 33.32 -32.71
N GLU A 454 -18.03 32.99 -31.97
CA GLU A 454 -17.98 32.72 -30.53
C GLU A 454 -16.99 31.61 -30.20
N LEU A 455 -17.09 30.48 -30.91
CA LEU A 455 -16.30 29.28 -30.60
C LEU A 455 -14.84 29.35 -31.09
N TYR A 456 -14.61 29.87 -32.30
CA TYR A 456 -13.31 29.76 -32.99
C TYR A 456 -12.63 31.11 -33.28
N GLY A 457 -13.27 32.23 -32.93
CA GLY A 457 -12.79 33.57 -33.24
C GLY A 457 -13.08 34.01 -34.68
N GLU A 458 -12.87 35.30 -34.95
CA GLU A 458 -13.27 35.92 -36.23
C GLU A 458 -12.22 35.79 -37.35
N ASP A 459 -10.93 35.72 -37.00
CA ASP A 459 -9.80 35.97 -37.92
C ASP A 459 -9.79 35.10 -39.17
N ASN A 460 -10.36 33.89 -39.11
CA ASN A 460 -10.39 32.94 -40.22
C ASN A 460 -11.80 32.71 -40.81
N LEU A 461 -12.83 33.40 -40.34
CA LEU A 461 -14.20 33.15 -40.80
C LEU A 461 -14.52 33.84 -42.15
N PRO A 462 -15.27 33.17 -43.06
CA PRO A 462 -15.66 33.78 -44.33
C PRO A 462 -16.64 34.93 -44.09
N LYS A 463 -16.20 36.17 -44.36
CA LYS A 463 -17.07 37.36 -44.26
C LYS A 463 -18.21 37.38 -45.28
N ASN A 464 -18.05 36.67 -46.40
CA ASN A 464 -19.08 36.60 -47.43
C ASN A 464 -20.02 35.41 -47.17
N LYS A 465 -21.31 35.70 -46.96
CA LYS A 465 -22.37 34.70 -46.72
C LYS A 465 -22.40 33.58 -47.76
N ARG A 466 -22.15 33.89 -49.04
CA ARG A 466 -22.11 32.87 -50.11
C ARG A 466 -20.95 31.91 -49.94
N VAL A 467 -19.81 32.38 -49.43
CA VAL A 467 -18.64 31.53 -49.15
C VAL A 467 -18.92 30.64 -47.94
N LEU A 468 -19.54 31.18 -46.89
CA LEU A 468 -19.99 30.42 -45.71
C LEU A 468 -20.99 29.31 -46.11
N ALA A 469 -22.05 29.68 -46.84
CA ALA A 469 -23.06 28.74 -47.34
C ALA A 469 -22.43 27.58 -48.13
N ASN A 470 -21.49 27.90 -49.04
CA ASN A 470 -20.77 26.88 -49.80
C ASN A 470 -19.86 26.00 -48.93
N ALA A 471 -19.28 26.54 -47.86
CA ALA A 471 -18.44 25.78 -46.95
C ALA A 471 -19.27 24.81 -46.09
N VAL A 472 -20.42 25.26 -45.57
CA VAL A 472 -21.40 24.42 -44.86
C VAL A 472 -21.92 23.32 -45.80
N ALA A 473 -22.24 23.67 -47.05
CA ALA A 473 -22.70 22.71 -48.07
C ALA A 473 -21.66 21.63 -48.42
N LYS A 474 -20.37 21.90 -48.22
CA LYS A 474 -19.29 20.92 -48.46
C LYS A 474 -19.18 19.88 -47.35
N VAL A 475 -19.52 20.25 -46.12
CA VAL A 475 -19.37 19.38 -44.93
C VAL A 475 -20.67 18.67 -44.55
N GLY A 476 -21.83 19.24 -44.94
CA GLY A 476 -23.13 18.66 -44.71
C GLY A 476 -23.66 17.81 -45.88
N ILE A 477 -24.61 16.93 -45.56
CA ILE A 477 -25.44 16.19 -46.51
C ILE A 477 -26.68 17.04 -46.83
N HIS A 478 -26.95 17.27 -48.12
CA HIS A 478 -28.14 18.01 -48.55
C HIS A 478 -29.39 17.17 -48.27
N SER A 479 -30.21 17.59 -47.32
CA SER A 479 -31.41 16.85 -46.92
C SER A 479 -32.60 17.23 -47.81
N TYR A 480 -33.13 18.44 -47.70
CA TYR A 480 -34.26 18.91 -48.53
C TYR A 480 -34.28 20.44 -48.56
N ARG A 481 -34.82 21.07 -49.63
CA ARG A 481 -35.08 22.53 -49.72
C ARG A 481 -33.92 23.47 -49.31
N GLY A 482 -32.68 23.01 -49.43
CA GLY A 482 -31.48 23.80 -49.05
C GLY A 482 -31.04 23.60 -47.60
N VAL A 483 -31.66 22.66 -46.87
CA VAL A 483 -31.25 22.19 -45.55
C VAL A 483 -30.07 21.23 -45.70
N TYR A 484 -29.01 21.46 -44.93
CA TYR A 484 -27.85 20.58 -44.82
C TYR A 484 -27.74 20.04 -43.39
N ILE A 485 -27.53 18.73 -43.26
CA ILE A 485 -27.37 18.03 -41.97
C ILE A 485 -25.98 17.41 -41.88
N HIS A 486 -25.46 17.21 -40.67
CA HIS A 486 -24.20 16.49 -40.52
C HIS A 486 -24.35 15.01 -40.95
N LYS A 487 -23.29 14.45 -41.57
CA LYS A 487 -23.31 13.08 -42.10
C LYS A 487 -23.62 12.01 -41.04
N ASP A 488 -23.22 12.24 -39.78
CA ASP A 488 -23.41 11.28 -38.69
C ASP A 488 -24.90 11.10 -38.32
N TYR A 489 -25.77 12.02 -38.74
CA TYR A 489 -27.22 11.88 -38.61
C TYR A 489 -27.86 11.09 -39.76
N VAL A 490 -27.05 10.62 -40.71
CA VAL A 490 -27.49 9.85 -41.87
C VAL A 490 -27.00 8.42 -41.72
N SER A 491 -27.94 7.50 -41.54
CA SER A 491 -27.66 6.08 -41.30
C SER A 491 -27.94 5.27 -42.55
N TYR A 492 -26.90 4.59 -43.03
CA TYR A 492 -26.96 3.68 -44.18
C TYR A 492 -25.84 2.63 -44.09
N PRO A 493 -26.12 1.35 -44.38
CA PRO A 493 -25.07 0.34 -44.47
C PRO A 493 -24.30 0.47 -45.78
N LYS A 494 -22.99 0.24 -45.76
CA LYS A 494 -22.13 0.30 -46.96
C LYS A 494 -22.58 -0.65 -48.07
N SER A 495 -23.29 -1.73 -47.73
CA SER A 495 -23.89 -2.66 -48.70
C SER A 495 -24.93 -2.00 -49.61
N VAL A 496 -25.64 -0.97 -49.15
CA VAL A 496 -26.58 -0.19 -49.99
C VAL A 496 -25.81 0.60 -51.03
N VAL A 497 -24.76 1.32 -50.62
CA VAL A 497 -23.89 2.09 -51.53
C VAL A 497 -23.25 1.16 -52.57
N TYR A 498 -22.77 -0.02 -52.16
CA TYR A 498 -22.21 -1.02 -53.06
C TYR A 498 -23.23 -1.54 -54.09
N ARG A 499 -24.46 -1.84 -53.67
CA ARG A 499 -25.53 -2.28 -54.60
C ARG A 499 -25.86 -1.20 -55.63
N ILE A 500 -25.89 0.06 -55.22
CA ILE A 500 -26.12 1.19 -56.13
C ILE A 500 -24.95 1.35 -57.10
N ASP A 501 -23.71 1.27 -56.61
CA ASP A 501 -22.51 1.34 -57.44
C ASP A 501 -22.48 0.22 -58.50
N GLU A 502 -22.76 -1.02 -58.11
CA GLU A 502 -22.88 -2.16 -59.04
C GLU A 502 -23.99 -1.98 -60.07
N TYR A 503 -25.13 -1.41 -59.66
CA TYR A 503 -26.21 -1.09 -60.59
C TYR A 503 -25.78 -0.04 -61.62
N ILE A 504 -25.15 1.05 -61.18
CA ILE A 504 -24.67 2.12 -62.08
C ILE A 504 -23.68 1.56 -63.12
N LYS A 505 -22.77 0.67 -62.71
CA LYS A 505 -21.80 0.04 -63.61
C LYS A 505 -22.42 -0.84 -64.70
N ARG A 506 -23.61 -1.40 -64.46
CA ARG A 506 -24.32 -2.28 -65.40
C ARG A 506 -25.23 -1.54 -66.37
N LEU A 507 -25.39 -0.22 -66.20
CA LEU A 507 -26.22 0.58 -67.10
C LEU A 507 -25.56 0.71 -68.48
N ASP A 508 -26.35 0.56 -69.54
CA ASP A 508 -25.90 0.81 -70.92
C ASP A 508 -25.67 2.31 -71.22
N ARG A 509 -26.03 3.20 -70.27
CA ARG A 509 -25.88 4.66 -70.35
C ARG A 509 -24.86 5.18 -69.34
N ASN A 510 -24.30 6.36 -69.63
CA ASN A 510 -23.21 6.94 -68.82
C ASN A 510 -23.68 7.85 -67.70
N GLU A 511 -24.94 8.23 -67.70
CA GLU A 511 -25.53 9.12 -66.71
C GLU A 511 -26.84 8.54 -66.20
N ILE A 512 -27.11 8.77 -64.92
CA ILE A 512 -28.38 8.45 -64.29
C ILE A 512 -28.74 9.54 -63.30
N SER A 513 -30.01 9.93 -63.27
CA SER A 513 -30.48 10.93 -62.32
C SER A 513 -30.60 10.33 -60.92
N ALA A 514 -30.35 11.16 -59.90
CA ALA A 514 -30.55 10.76 -58.51
C ALA A 514 -32.00 10.35 -58.22
N TYR A 515 -32.96 10.93 -58.94
CA TYR A 515 -34.37 10.59 -58.83
C TYR A 515 -34.65 9.18 -59.34
N GLU A 516 -34.09 8.81 -60.49
CA GLU A 516 -34.19 7.43 -61.01
C GLU A 516 -33.55 6.42 -60.06
N LEU A 517 -32.34 6.72 -59.55
CA LEU A 517 -31.70 5.87 -58.54
C LEU A 517 -32.56 5.73 -57.27
N TYR A 518 -33.17 6.82 -56.83
CA TYR A 518 -34.02 6.80 -55.64
C TYR A 518 -35.27 5.95 -55.83
N ILE A 519 -35.90 6.00 -57.01
CA ILE A 519 -37.05 5.15 -57.33
C ILE A 519 -36.64 3.68 -57.39
N GLU A 520 -35.56 3.37 -58.11
CA GLU A 520 -35.08 2.00 -58.29
C GLU A 520 -34.74 1.34 -56.94
N PHE A 521 -34.10 2.09 -56.05
CA PHE A 521 -33.69 1.60 -54.73
C PHE A 521 -34.68 1.96 -53.61
N TYR A 522 -35.89 2.45 -53.92
CA TYR A 522 -36.80 3.01 -52.94
C TYR A 522 -37.08 2.05 -51.78
N GLU A 523 -37.40 0.79 -52.09
CA GLU A 523 -37.68 -0.21 -51.06
C GLU A 523 -36.48 -0.47 -50.14
N VAL A 524 -35.29 -0.58 -50.72
CA VAL A 524 -34.05 -0.83 -49.99
C VAL A 524 -33.73 0.37 -49.10
N LEU A 525 -33.87 1.58 -49.63
CA LEU A 525 -33.59 2.82 -48.89
C LEU A 525 -34.54 3.00 -47.70
N VAL A 526 -35.83 2.77 -47.89
CA VAL A 526 -36.83 2.90 -46.80
C VAL A 526 -36.66 1.81 -45.74
N LYS A 527 -36.30 0.58 -46.13
CA LYS A 527 -36.14 -0.55 -45.18
C LYS A 527 -34.82 -0.51 -44.42
N GLU A 528 -33.73 -0.07 -45.06
CA GLU A 528 -32.37 -0.23 -44.53
C GLU A 528 -31.67 1.09 -44.16
N THR A 529 -32.27 2.25 -44.44
CA THR A 529 -31.63 3.57 -44.24
C THR A 529 -32.61 4.62 -43.71
N ASN A 530 -32.11 5.79 -43.31
CA ASN A 530 -32.95 6.96 -43.05
C ASN A 530 -32.96 7.99 -44.20
N ILE A 531 -32.64 7.56 -45.43
CA ILE A 531 -32.56 8.41 -46.63
C ILE A 531 -33.98 8.72 -47.15
N LYS A 532 -34.43 9.95 -46.92
CA LYS A 532 -35.84 10.33 -47.15
C LYS A 532 -36.16 10.80 -48.57
N ASN A 533 -35.15 11.12 -49.38
CA ASN A 533 -35.37 11.64 -50.73
C ASN A 533 -34.11 11.54 -51.61
N HIS A 534 -34.28 11.83 -52.90
CA HIS A 534 -33.23 11.77 -53.91
C HIS A 534 -32.10 12.80 -53.73
N TYR A 535 -32.34 13.95 -53.09
CA TYR A 535 -31.27 14.93 -52.80
C TYR A 535 -30.30 14.37 -51.77
N MET A 536 -30.85 13.78 -50.72
CA MET A 536 -30.10 13.14 -49.65
C MET A 536 -29.30 11.95 -50.18
N LEU A 537 -29.94 11.12 -51.02
CA LEU A 537 -29.25 10.04 -51.74
C LEU A 537 -28.09 10.57 -52.59
N PHE A 538 -28.34 11.62 -53.40
CA PHE A 538 -27.32 12.21 -54.27
C PHE A 538 -26.11 12.74 -53.47
N SER A 539 -26.35 13.42 -52.35
CA SER A 539 -25.28 13.91 -51.49
C SER A 539 -24.46 12.78 -50.85
N ILE A 540 -25.09 11.69 -50.44
CA ILE A 540 -24.39 10.52 -49.88
C ILE A 540 -23.55 9.83 -50.95
N LEU A 541 -24.12 9.60 -52.13
CA LEU A 541 -23.37 8.99 -53.24
C LEU A 541 -22.20 9.86 -53.65
N ARG A 542 -22.36 11.19 -53.64
CA ARG A 542 -21.25 12.12 -53.87
C ARG A 542 -20.18 11.96 -52.81
N TYR A 543 -20.57 11.92 -51.54
CA TYR A 543 -19.64 11.75 -50.43
C TYR A 543 -18.84 10.44 -50.52
N GLU A 544 -19.50 9.33 -50.85
CA GLU A 544 -18.87 8.00 -50.87
C GLU A 544 -18.14 7.68 -52.19
N LEU A 545 -18.62 8.22 -53.32
CA LEU A 545 -18.21 7.79 -54.66
C LEU A 545 -17.67 8.92 -55.56
N GLU A 546 -17.36 10.11 -55.04
CA GLU A 546 -16.77 11.22 -55.84
C GLU A 546 -15.46 10.84 -56.55
N ASN A 547 -14.73 9.86 -56.01
CA ASN A 547 -13.53 9.34 -56.64
C ASN A 547 -13.83 8.51 -57.90
N GLN A 548 -15.01 7.90 -57.99
CA GLN A 548 -15.41 6.99 -59.07
C GLN A 548 -16.29 7.66 -60.13
N TYR A 549 -17.14 8.61 -59.73
CA TYR A 549 -18.12 9.26 -60.61
C TYR A 549 -17.98 10.79 -60.59
N LEU A 550 -18.50 11.43 -61.64
CA LEU A 550 -18.70 12.87 -61.67
C LEU A 550 -20.14 13.18 -61.24
N PHE A 551 -20.31 14.06 -60.26
CA PHE A 551 -21.62 14.46 -59.73
C PHE A 551 -21.96 15.87 -60.22
N LYS A 552 -23.01 16.02 -61.04
CA LYS A 552 -23.41 17.33 -61.60
C LYS A 552 -24.91 17.43 -61.78
N ARG A 553 -25.52 18.53 -61.33
CA ARG A 553 -26.97 18.84 -61.51
C ARG A 553 -27.90 17.67 -61.14
N ASN A 554 -27.63 16.96 -60.04
CA ASN A 554 -28.35 15.75 -59.60
C ASN A 554 -28.21 14.52 -60.54
N PHE A 555 -27.19 14.47 -61.39
CA PHE A 555 -26.81 13.30 -62.17
C PHE A 555 -25.49 12.70 -61.66
N VAL A 556 -25.44 11.37 -61.67
CA VAL A 556 -24.22 10.59 -61.46
C VAL A 556 -23.72 10.15 -62.83
N ILE A 557 -22.50 10.55 -63.18
CA ILE A 557 -21.91 10.35 -64.50
C ILE A 557 -20.66 9.48 -64.37
N ALA A 558 -20.61 8.36 -65.09
CA ALA A 558 -19.45 7.46 -65.11
C ALA A 558 -18.23 8.16 -65.73
N LYS A 559 -17.08 8.14 -65.01
CA LYS A 559 -15.82 8.76 -65.49
C LYS A 559 -15.25 8.07 -66.74
N LEU A 560 -15.66 6.84 -67.04
CA LEU A 560 -15.10 5.97 -68.08
C LEU A 560 -15.61 6.20 -69.51
N LYS A 561 -16.42 7.24 -69.80
CA LYS A 561 -16.79 7.61 -71.19
C LYS A 561 -16.73 9.13 -71.45
N LEU A 562 -15.79 9.82 -70.79
CA LEU A 562 -15.45 11.24 -71.03
C LEU A 562 -14.04 11.43 -71.63
N MET A 563 -13.41 10.34 -72.05
CA MET A 563 -12.38 10.33 -73.11
C MET A 563 -13.01 9.71 -74.35
#